data_AF-A0A974PIU6-F1
#
_entry.id   AF-A0A974PIU6-F1
#
_cell.length_a   1.000
_cell.length_b   1.000
_cell.length_c   1.000
_cell.angle_alpha   90.00
_cell.angle_beta   90.00
_cell.angle_gamma   90.00
#
_symmetry.space_group_name_H-M   'P 1'
#
loop_
_entity.id
_entity.type
_entity.pdbx_description
1 polymer ?
#
loop_
_entity_poly.entity_id
_entity_poly.type
_entity_poly.pdbx_seq_one_letter_code
_entity_poly.pdbx_strand_id
1 'polypeptide(L)'
;MSDNRSIAFGRLIAIANVLGDRVLDKGVPSISSQYLDKIARQPEKTIEAIHRKLLDYTHKFGPEEMVLLDMFGEIMSSLNLEEFTNDPLGSGYLHSFYTQQNALNDVMGVEEAAELWGLSPGRIKNICAEGKLQARKIGKTWVIAKNQPNPKV
;
A
#
# COMPACT_ATOMS: atom_id res chain seq x y z
N MET A 1 -5.60 24.96 6.24
CA MET A 1 -5.03 23.75 5.62
C MET A 1 -6.16 22.74 5.52
N SER A 2 -6.54 22.32 4.31
CA SER A 2 -7.62 21.34 4.17
C SER A 2 -7.13 20.00 4.75
N ASP A 3 -7.97 19.41 5.60
CA ASP A 3 -7.71 18.09 6.20
C ASP A 3 -7.48 17.05 5.09
N ASN A 4 -8.20 17.18 3.97
CA ASN A 4 -8.12 16.32 2.80
C ASN A 4 -6.71 16.18 2.20
N ARG A 5 -5.96 17.29 2.09
CA ARG A 5 -4.59 17.23 1.56
C ARG A 5 -3.67 16.44 2.49
N SER A 6 -3.75 16.71 3.79
CA SER A 6 -2.95 15.98 4.79
C SER A 6 -3.31 14.49 4.81
N ILE A 7 -4.60 14.18 4.68
CA ILE A 7 -5.11 12.81 4.55
C ILE A 7 -4.52 12.12 3.32
N ALA A 8 -4.57 12.76 2.15
CA ALA A 8 -4.07 12.19 0.90
C ALA A 8 -2.57 11.88 0.97
N PHE A 9 -1.75 12.82 1.42
CA PHE A 9 -0.31 12.61 1.58
C PHE A 9 0.02 11.53 2.63
N GLY A 10 -0.75 11.47 3.73
CA GLY A 10 -0.64 10.38 4.72
C GLY A 10 -0.92 9.00 4.10
N ARG A 11 -1.95 8.90 3.24
CA ARG A 11 -2.26 7.66 2.52
C ARG A 11 -1.21 7.30 1.48
N LEU A 12 -0.68 8.27 0.73
CA LEU A 12 0.38 8.05 -0.26
C LEU A 12 1.63 7.43 0.37
N ILE A 13 2.12 8.00 1.48
CA ILE A 13 3.31 7.45 2.16
C ILE A 13 3.03 6.10 2.83
N ALA A 14 1.80 5.84 3.28
CA ALA A 14 1.42 4.52 3.81
C ALA A 14 1.48 3.43 2.73
N ILE A 15 0.87 3.68 1.57
CA ILE A 15 0.91 2.76 0.42
C ILE A 15 2.36 2.55 -0.04
N ALA A 16 3.12 3.64 -0.17
CA ALA A 16 4.52 3.56 -0.55
C ALA A 16 5.36 2.78 0.46
N ASN A 17 5.08 2.89 1.77
CA ASN A 17 5.78 2.11 2.76
C ASN A 17 5.48 0.62 2.66
N VAL A 18 4.21 0.24 2.52
CA VAL A 18 3.84 -1.17 2.34
C VAL A 18 4.44 -1.75 1.06
N LEU A 19 4.41 -0.98 -0.04
CA LEU A 19 5.07 -1.38 -1.29
C LEU A 19 6.58 -1.52 -1.08
N GLY A 20 7.22 -0.55 -0.42
CA GLY A 20 8.64 -0.57 -0.10
C GLY A 20 9.05 -1.79 0.74
N ASP A 21 8.28 -2.12 1.78
CA ASP A 21 8.56 -3.27 2.65
C ASP A 21 8.51 -4.61 1.90
N ARG A 22 7.80 -4.67 0.75
CA ARG A 22 7.70 -5.86 -0.11
C ARG A 22 8.85 -5.97 -1.13
N VAL A 23 9.42 -4.85 -1.58
CA VAL A 23 10.30 -4.83 -2.77
C VAL A 23 11.73 -4.36 -2.48
N LEU A 24 11.94 -3.57 -1.43
CA LEU A 24 13.26 -3.07 -1.08
C LEU A 24 14.16 -4.22 -0.59
N ASP A 25 15.44 -4.13 -0.91
CA ASP A 25 16.40 -5.15 -0.49
C ASP A 25 16.61 -5.17 1.03
N LYS A 26 17.00 -6.33 1.55
CA LYS A 26 17.33 -6.49 2.97
C LYS A 26 18.40 -5.47 3.38
N GLY A 27 18.15 -4.78 4.49
CA GLY A 27 19.05 -3.75 5.02
C GLY A 27 18.76 -2.34 4.48
N VAL A 28 17.92 -2.19 3.45
CA VAL A 28 17.41 -0.88 3.05
C VAL A 28 16.34 -0.46 4.07
N PRO A 29 16.45 0.74 4.70
CA PRO A 29 15.42 1.21 5.63
C PRO A 29 14.05 1.34 4.95
N SER A 30 12.97 1.24 5.73
CA SER A 30 11.60 1.45 5.22
C SER A 30 11.41 2.86 4.68
N ILE A 31 10.38 3.07 3.85
CA ILE A 31 10.04 4.40 3.34
C ILE A 31 9.69 5.34 4.49
N SER A 32 8.88 4.89 5.46
CA SER A 32 8.49 5.68 6.62
C SER A 32 9.71 6.13 7.43
N SER A 33 10.66 5.23 7.70
CA SER A 33 11.89 5.55 8.44
C SER A 33 12.74 6.62 7.74
N GLN A 34 12.70 6.69 6.41
CA GLN A 34 13.49 7.65 5.63
C GLN A 34 12.80 9.01 5.43
N TYR A 35 11.46 9.01 5.40
CA TYR A 35 10.70 10.11 4.81
C TYR A 35 9.50 10.61 5.63
N LEU A 36 9.06 9.93 6.69
CA LEU A 36 7.84 10.31 7.45
C LEU A 36 7.96 11.69 8.14
N ASP A 37 9.16 12.08 8.56
CA ASP A 37 9.42 13.41 9.12
C ASP A 37 9.58 14.48 8.04
N LYS A 38 10.07 14.10 6.86
CA LYS A 38 10.34 15.01 5.74
C LYS A 38 9.06 15.38 5.00
N ILE A 39 8.16 14.41 4.81
CA ILE A 39 6.90 14.62 4.10
C ILE A 39 6.02 15.69 4.78
N ALA A 40 6.09 15.82 6.10
CA ALA A 40 5.38 16.86 6.84
C ALA A 40 5.81 18.28 6.44
N ARG A 41 7.06 18.44 6.00
CA ARG A 41 7.70 19.74 5.70
C ARG A 41 7.81 20.01 4.21
N GLN A 42 8.00 18.95 3.42
CA GLN A 42 8.23 19.00 1.97
C GLN A 42 7.47 17.87 1.26
N PRO A 43 6.13 17.87 1.30
CA PRO A 43 5.31 16.74 0.88
C PRO A 43 5.50 16.36 -0.59
N GLU A 44 5.37 17.32 -1.51
CA GLU A 44 5.57 17.11 -2.96
C GLU A 44 6.95 16.50 -3.27
N LYS A 45 8.04 17.16 -2.83
CA LYS A 45 9.42 16.67 -3.07
C LYS A 45 9.66 15.30 -2.48
N THR A 46 9.08 15.04 -1.30
CA THR A 46 9.22 13.76 -0.63
C THR A 46 8.49 12.66 -1.40
N ILE A 47 7.26 12.91 -1.86
CA ILE A 47 6.50 11.97 -2.69
C ILE A 47 7.19 11.70 -4.03
N GLU A 48 7.74 12.72 -4.69
CA GLU A 48 8.51 12.55 -5.92
C GLU A 48 9.74 11.65 -5.70
N ALA A 49 10.49 11.89 -4.62
CA ALA A 49 11.66 11.09 -4.28
C ALA A 49 11.30 9.64 -3.95
N ILE A 50 10.21 9.42 -3.21
CA ILE A 50 9.69 8.08 -2.90
C ILE A 50 9.27 7.36 -4.19
N HIS A 51 8.50 8.02 -5.05
CA HIS A 51 8.03 7.43 -6.31
C HIS A 51 9.20 7.03 -7.20
N ARG A 52 10.18 7.92 -7.41
CA ARG A 52 11.40 7.61 -8.17
C ARG A 52 12.14 6.40 -7.58
N LYS A 53 12.33 6.38 -6.26
CA LYS A 53 12.96 5.25 -5.57
C LYS A 53 12.22 3.94 -5.81
N LEU A 54 10.89 3.93 -5.76
CA LEU A 54 10.10 2.72 -5.98
C LEU A 54 10.16 2.25 -7.44
N LEU A 55 10.23 3.17 -8.40
CA LEU A 55 10.38 2.82 -9.82
C LEU A 55 11.66 2.03 -10.12
N ASP A 56 12.74 2.25 -9.37
CA ASP A 56 13.98 1.49 -9.48
C ASP A 56 13.80 -0.01 -9.14
N TYR A 57 12.75 -0.35 -8.39
CA TYR A 57 12.43 -1.72 -7.97
C TYR A 57 11.30 -2.37 -8.78
N THR A 58 10.82 -1.73 -9.85
CA THR A 58 9.70 -2.24 -10.68
C THR A 58 9.93 -3.64 -11.24
N HIS A 59 11.18 -4.04 -11.46
CA HIS A 59 11.55 -5.39 -11.89
C HIS A 59 11.18 -6.49 -10.87
N LYS A 60 10.91 -6.12 -9.61
CA LYS A 60 10.44 -7.03 -8.54
C LYS A 60 8.92 -7.01 -8.36
N PHE A 61 8.20 -6.16 -9.09
CA PHE A 61 6.78 -5.96 -8.83
C PHE A 61 5.99 -7.14 -9.39
N GLY A 62 5.24 -7.82 -8.52
CA GLY A 62 4.23 -8.78 -8.89
C GLY A 62 2.85 -8.11 -9.03
N PRO A 63 1.79 -8.92 -9.24
CA PRO A 63 0.43 -8.40 -9.34
C PRO A 63 -0.05 -7.61 -8.12
N GLU A 64 0.43 -7.96 -6.92
CA GLU A 64 0.01 -7.29 -5.68
C GLU A 64 0.71 -5.93 -5.51
N GLU A 65 1.99 -5.86 -5.86
CA GLU A 65 2.78 -4.62 -5.87
C GLU A 65 2.22 -3.65 -6.91
N MET A 66 1.79 -4.14 -8.06
CA MET A 66 1.11 -3.33 -9.08
C MET A 66 -0.21 -2.75 -8.55
N VAL A 67 -0.99 -3.49 -7.76
CA VAL A 67 -2.20 -2.94 -7.13
C VAL A 67 -1.88 -1.82 -6.15
N LEU A 68 -0.81 -1.94 -5.37
CA LEU A 68 -0.36 -0.86 -4.48
C LEU A 68 0.08 0.38 -5.28
N LEU A 69 0.81 0.19 -6.39
CA LEU A 69 1.20 1.29 -7.28
C LEU A 69 -0.02 1.95 -7.93
N ASP A 70 -1.01 1.18 -8.36
CA ASP A 70 -2.27 1.70 -8.93
C ASP A 70 -3.04 2.51 -7.87
N MET A 71 -3.18 2.00 -6.64
CA MET A 71 -3.81 2.74 -5.53
C MET A 71 -3.08 4.05 -5.22
N PHE A 72 -1.75 4.05 -5.29
CA PHE A 72 -0.95 5.26 -5.15
C PHE A 72 -1.25 6.26 -6.28
N GLY A 73 -1.27 5.79 -7.53
CA GLY A 73 -1.60 6.58 -8.72
C GLY A 73 -3.01 7.16 -8.70
N GLU A 74 -4.00 6.40 -8.22
CA GLU A 74 -5.39 6.86 -8.06
C GLU A 74 -5.49 8.03 -7.08
N ILE A 75 -4.80 7.95 -5.92
CA ILE A 75 -4.78 9.05 -4.96
C ILE A 75 -4.07 10.27 -5.57
N MET A 76 -2.92 10.06 -6.24
CA MET A 76 -2.20 11.12 -6.95
C MET A 76 -3.07 11.82 -8.00
N SER A 77 -3.84 11.05 -8.78
CA SER A 77 -4.74 11.59 -9.81
C SER A 77 -5.97 12.29 -9.23
N SER A 78 -6.34 11.98 -7.99
CA SER A 78 -7.45 12.65 -7.30
C SER A 78 -7.05 13.98 -6.68
N LEU A 79 -5.75 14.21 -6.48
CA LEU A 79 -5.22 15.50 -6.02
C LEU A 79 -5.22 16.50 -7.17
N ASN A 80 -5.73 17.70 -6.92
CA ASN A 80 -5.60 18.77 -7.89
C ASN A 80 -4.15 19.28 -7.92
N LEU A 81 -3.70 19.83 -9.06
CA LEU A 81 -2.33 20.36 -9.20
C LEU A 81 -1.98 21.40 -8.13
N GLU A 82 -2.96 22.20 -7.72
CA GLU A 82 -2.82 23.21 -6.66
C GLU A 82 -2.63 22.62 -5.25
N GLU A 83 -3.01 21.35 -5.03
CA GLU A 83 -2.81 20.65 -3.76
C GLU A 83 -1.46 19.94 -3.71
N PHE A 84 -0.82 19.74 -4.87
CA PHE A 84 0.47 19.08 -4.98
C PHE A 84 1.63 20.07 -4.84
N THR A 85 1.71 20.73 -3.69
CA THR A 85 2.74 21.73 -3.35
C THR A 85 3.64 21.24 -2.21
N ASN A 86 4.70 22.00 -1.88
CA ASN A 86 5.53 21.78 -0.70
C ASN A 86 5.03 22.51 0.57
N ASP A 87 3.82 23.07 0.56
CA ASP A 87 3.28 23.65 1.80
C ASP A 87 3.22 22.57 2.89
N PRO A 88 3.59 22.87 4.14
CA PRO A 88 3.59 21.86 5.20
C PRO A 88 2.25 21.13 5.33
N LEU A 89 2.28 19.91 5.85
CA LEU A 89 1.07 19.15 6.17
C LEU A 89 0.58 19.50 7.57
N GLY A 90 -0.73 19.36 7.79
CA GLY A 90 -1.30 19.32 9.14
C GLY A 90 -1.07 17.96 9.78
N SER A 91 -1.14 17.86 11.11
CA SER A 91 -0.87 16.64 11.88
C SER A 91 -1.74 15.42 11.51
N GLY A 92 -2.90 15.63 10.88
CA GLY A 92 -3.80 14.58 10.41
C GLY A 92 -3.14 13.56 9.47
N TYR A 93 -2.05 13.92 8.78
CA TYR A 93 -1.34 13.00 7.89
C TYR A 93 -0.84 11.74 8.61
N LEU A 94 -0.40 11.86 9.87
CA LEU A 94 0.07 10.72 10.67
C LEU A 94 -1.06 9.74 10.96
N HIS A 95 -2.24 10.26 11.30
CA HIS A 95 -3.41 9.43 11.55
C HIS A 95 -3.80 8.65 10.29
N SER A 96 -3.85 9.33 9.14
CA SER A 96 -4.14 8.68 7.86
C SER A 96 -3.06 7.67 7.45
N PHE A 97 -1.78 7.97 7.73
CA PHE A 97 -0.68 7.05 7.50
C PHE A 97 -0.86 5.73 8.25
N TYR A 98 -0.99 5.77 9.57
CA TYR A 98 -1.09 4.55 10.38
C TYR A 98 -2.38 3.78 10.09
N THR A 99 -3.51 4.47 9.90
CA THR A 99 -4.77 3.82 9.54
C THR A 99 -4.67 3.08 8.21
N GLN A 100 -4.14 3.73 7.16
CA GLN A 100 -3.99 3.12 5.85
C GLN A 100 -2.95 1.99 5.85
N GLN A 101 -1.84 2.15 6.58
CA GLN A 101 -0.79 1.14 6.69
C GLN A 101 -1.30 -0.12 7.40
N ASN A 102 -1.98 0.02 8.54
CA ASN A 102 -2.53 -1.12 9.27
C ASN A 102 -3.54 -1.89 8.41
N ALA A 103 -4.45 -1.17 7.74
CA ALA A 103 -5.45 -1.79 6.87
C ALA A 103 -4.82 -2.60 5.72
N LEU A 104 -3.71 -2.12 5.14
CA LEU A 104 -2.98 -2.83 4.09
C LEU A 104 -2.16 -4.01 4.63
N ASN A 105 -1.63 -3.91 5.84
CA ASN A 105 -0.90 -5.01 6.48
C ASN A 105 -1.83 -6.15 6.93
N ASP A 106 -3.09 -5.86 7.21
CA ASP A 106 -4.11 -6.84 7.59
C ASP A 106 -4.71 -7.60 6.39
N VAL A 107 -4.30 -7.29 5.16
CA VAL A 107 -4.75 -7.98 3.94
C VAL A 107 -3.59 -8.53 3.12
N MET A 108 -3.82 -9.67 2.49
CA MET A 108 -2.88 -10.37 1.59
C MET A 108 -3.53 -10.63 0.24
N GLY A 109 -2.71 -10.88 -0.79
CA GLY A 109 -3.20 -11.42 -2.04
C GLY A 109 -3.18 -12.94 -2.09
N VAL A 110 -3.42 -13.48 -3.29
CA VAL A 110 -3.57 -14.92 -3.50
C VAL A 110 -2.26 -15.66 -3.29
N GLU A 111 -1.15 -15.10 -3.77
CA GLU A 111 0.16 -15.76 -3.72
C GLU A 111 0.65 -15.83 -2.27
N GLU A 112 0.54 -14.73 -1.53
CA GLU A 112 0.86 -14.69 -0.10
C GLU A 112 -0.05 -15.65 0.71
N ALA A 113 -1.35 -15.71 0.42
CA ALA A 113 -2.26 -16.66 1.07
C ALA A 113 -1.94 -18.13 0.73
N ALA A 114 -1.52 -18.40 -0.51
CA ALA A 114 -1.12 -19.72 -0.98
C ALA A 114 0.11 -20.22 -0.22
N GLU A 115 1.12 -19.37 -0.06
CA GLU A 115 2.30 -19.63 0.76
C GLU A 115 1.92 -19.84 2.23
N LEU A 116 1.18 -18.89 2.83
CA LEU A 116 0.80 -18.92 4.24
C LEU A 116 0.03 -20.18 4.63
N TRP A 117 -0.88 -20.64 3.78
CA TRP A 117 -1.73 -21.81 4.07
C TRP A 117 -1.25 -23.10 3.41
N GLY A 118 -0.15 -23.07 2.66
CA GLY A 118 0.40 -24.20 1.92
C GLY A 118 -0.61 -24.77 0.91
N LEU A 119 -1.29 -23.91 0.17
CA LEU A 119 -2.28 -24.24 -0.88
C LEU A 119 -1.78 -23.74 -2.23
N SER A 120 -2.31 -24.29 -3.33
CA SER A 120 -2.04 -23.70 -4.64
C SER A 120 -2.79 -22.37 -4.81
N PRO A 121 -2.23 -21.39 -5.54
CA PRO A 121 -2.94 -20.14 -5.84
C PRO A 121 -4.30 -20.35 -6.51
N GLY A 122 -4.41 -21.38 -7.36
CA GLY A 122 -5.68 -21.79 -7.96
C GLY A 122 -6.71 -22.27 -6.93
N ARG A 123 -6.27 -23.03 -5.91
CA ARG A 123 -7.15 -23.48 -4.82
C ARG A 123 -7.62 -22.30 -3.99
N ILE A 124 -6.74 -21.35 -3.67
CA ILE A 124 -7.12 -20.11 -2.97
C ILE A 124 -8.19 -19.35 -3.76
N LYS A 125 -7.98 -19.14 -5.07
CA LYS A 125 -8.97 -18.46 -5.94
C LYS A 125 -10.33 -19.15 -5.92
N ASN A 126 -10.36 -20.48 -5.94
CA ASN A 126 -11.61 -21.24 -5.86
C ASN A 126 -12.31 -21.04 -4.51
N ILE A 127 -11.57 -21.12 -3.39
CA ILE A 127 -12.12 -20.90 -2.04
C ILE A 127 -12.67 -19.46 -1.89
N CYS A 128 -11.97 -18.47 -2.43
CA CYS A 128 -12.46 -17.08 -2.49
C CYS A 128 -13.76 -16.97 -3.29
N ALA A 129 -13.82 -17.61 -4.47
CA ALA A 129 -15.01 -17.60 -5.32
C ALA A 129 -16.21 -18.35 -4.69
N GLU A 130 -15.94 -19.38 -3.89
CA GLU A 130 -16.92 -20.12 -3.09
C GLU A 130 -17.43 -19.34 -1.87
N GLY A 131 -16.83 -18.18 -1.54
CA GLY A 131 -17.22 -17.36 -0.37
C GLY A 131 -16.78 -17.93 0.98
N LYS A 132 -15.81 -18.87 0.97
CA LYS A 132 -15.31 -19.54 2.18
C LYS A 132 -14.18 -18.79 2.90
N LEU A 133 -13.67 -17.73 2.29
CA LEU A 133 -12.71 -16.81 2.88
C LEU A 133 -13.32 -15.42 2.99
N GLN A 134 -12.93 -14.70 4.03
CA GLN A 134 -13.09 -13.26 4.12
C GLN A 134 -12.17 -12.63 3.08
N ALA A 135 -12.71 -12.45 1.88
CA ALA A 135 -12.00 -11.92 0.73
C ALA A 135 -12.92 -11.05 -0.12
N ARG A 136 -12.32 -10.09 -0.83
CA ARG A 136 -13.00 -9.25 -1.80
C ARG A 136 -12.21 -9.23 -3.10
N LYS A 137 -12.93 -9.24 -4.23
CA LYS A 137 -12.32 -9.05 -5.54
C LYS A 137 -12.32 -7.57 -5.91
N ILE A 138 -11.15 -7.03 -6.26
CA ILE A 138 -10.95 -5.66 -6.75
C ILE A 138 -10.35 -5.78 -8.15
N GLY A 139 -11.14 -5.42 -9.17
CA GLY A 139 -10.78 -5.68 -10.57
C GLY A 139 -10.52 -7.17 -10.83
N LYS A 140 -9.26 -7.51 -11.11
CA LYS A 140 -8.81 -8.90 -11.33
C LYS A 140 -8.12 -9.52 -10.11
N THR A 141 -7.85 -8.75 -9.06
CA THR A 141 -7.07 -9.17 -7.90
C THR A 141 -7.98 -9.53 -6.73
N TRP A 142 -7.62 -10.58 -5.99
CA TRP A 142 -8.28 -10.91 -4.72
C TRP A 142 -7.50 -10.28 -3.57
N VAL A 143 -8.23 -9.66 -2.65
CA VAL A 143 -7.73 -9.15 -1.37
C VAL A 143 -8.35 -10.00 -0.28
N ILE A 144 -7.52 -10.62 0.54
CA ILE A 144 -7.89 -11.64 1.53
C ILE A 144 -7.49 -11.12 2.91
N ALA A 145 -8.36 -11.20 3.91
CA ALA A 145 -7.97 -10.84 5.28
C ALA A 145 -6.90 -11.82 5.80
N LYS A 146 -5.79 -11.33 6.33
CA LYS A 146 -4.72 -12.21 6.88
C LYS A 146 -5.15 -12.91 8.17
N ASN A 147 -5.89 -12.19 9.01
CA ASN A 147 -6.26 -12.61 10.36
C ASN A 147 -7.53 -13.48 10.37
N GLN A 148 -7.56 -14.55 9.58
CA GLN A 148 -8.66 -15.51 9.54
C GLN A 148 -8.14 -16.96 9.59
N PRO A 149 -8.98 -17.95 10.00
CA PRO A 149 -8.58 -19.35 10.06
C PRO A 149 -8.11 -19.89 8.70
N ASN A 150 -7.16 -20.85 8.74
CA ASN A 150 -6.73 -21.55 7.54
C ASN A 150 -7.93 -22.32 6.94
N PRO A 151 -8.24 -22.15 5.63
CA PRO A 151 -9.42 -22.76 5.01
C PRO A 151 -9.31 -24.27 4.79
N LYS A 152 -8.19 -24.91 5.17
CA LYS A 152 -8.07 -26.38 5.23
C LYS A 152 -8.77 -27.00 6.44
N VAL A 153 -9.02 -26.21 7.49
CA VAL A 153 -9.53 -26.67 8.79
C VAL A 153 -11.05 -26.74 8.78
#